data_AF-A0A257Z5U0-F1
#
_entry.id   AF-A0A257Z5U0-F1
#
_cell.length_a   1.000
_cell.length_b   1.000
_cell.length_c   1.000
_cell.angle_alpha   90.00
_cell.angle_beta   90.00
_cell.angle_gamma   90.00
#
_symmetry.space_group_name_H-M   'P 1'
#
loop_
_entity.id
_entity.type
_entity.pdbx_description
1 polymer ?
#
loop_
_entity_poly.entity_id
_entity_poly.type
_entity_poly.pdbx_seq_one_letter_code
_entity_poly.pdbx_strand_id
1 'polypeptide(L)'
;AYARLFEKAGGRIETGDARSLAPSGTGWRVAGQEAEHVVVALGPWSPDLVKRFGYHVPMVRKRGYHRHLAGDHGLRRPMLLADHSVVLSPMQAGLRIATAAHLSDAPPVAVPRQLMRGEAVARALLDLGVPVEAAAWSGTRPCLPGMLPLVCRARRHAGLWFHFGHGHQGFTLAPVTAERLARAMDGDAAAIEGLDRGVT
;
A
#
# COMPACT_ATOMS: atom_id res chain seq x y z
N ALA A 1 -9.27 9.25 -8.71
CA ALA A 1 -10.72 8.98 -8.81
C ALA A 1 -11.37 8.96 -7.41
N TYR A 2 -10.99 8.05 -6.51
CA TYR A 2 -11.60 7.93 -5.18
C TYR A 2 -11.56 9.19 -4.30
N ALA A 3 -10.41 9.87 -4.20
CA ALA A 3 -10.31 11.13 -3.43
C ALA A 3 -11.34 12.18 -3.87
N ARG A 4 -11.45 12.42 -5.19
CA ARG A 4 -12.44 13.36 -5.74
C ARG A 4 -13.88 12.88 -5.53
N LEU A 5 -14.13 11.57 -5.59
CA LEU A 5 -15.45 11.01 -5.31
C LEU A 5 -15.85 11.24 -3.86
N PHE A 6 -14.92 11.05 -2.93
CA PHE A 6 -15.12 11.31 -1.50
C PHE A 6 -15.46 12.77 -1.24
N GLU A 7 -14.74 13.72 -1.84
CA GLU A 7 -15.06 15.15 -1.72
C GLU A 7 -16.43 15.50 -2.31
N LYS A 8 -16.78 14.94 -3.48
CA LYS A 8 -18.12 15.13 -4.09
C LYS A 8 -19.26 14.59 -3.21
N ALA A 9 -18.99 13.58 -2.38
CA ALA A 9 -19.94 13.03 -1.43
C ALA A 9 -20.00 13.82 -0.10
N GLY A 10 -19.30 14.96 0.01
CA GLY A 10 -19.29 15.81 1.21
C GLY A 10 -18.11 15.53 2.16
N GLY A 11 -17.21 14.61 1.80
CA GLY A 11 -15.97 14.38 2.53
C GLY A 11 -15.00 15.56 2.43
N ARG A 12 -14.07 15.66 3.38
CA ARG A 12 -12.98 16.65 3.36
C ARG A 12 -11.63 15.96 3.37
N ILE A 13 -10.72 16.41 2.51
CA ILE A 13 -9.34 15.94 2.51
C ILE A 13 -8.47 17.03 3.11
N GLU A 14 -7.82 16.70 4.22
CA GLU A 14 -6.95 17.62 4.94
C GLU A 14 -5.53 17.04 5.03
N THR A 15 -4.54 17.92 5.09
CA THR A 15 -3.13 17.53 5.26
C THR A 15 -2.72 17.81 6.69
N GLY A 16 -2.15 16.81 7.36
CA GLY A 16 -1.65 16.96 8.72
C GLY A 16 -0.83 15.77 9.19
N ASP A 17 -0.22 15.90 10.37
CA ASP A 17 0.59 14.84 10.95
C ASP A 17 -0.29 13.80 11.64
N ALA A 18 -0.43 12.61 11.04
CA ALA A 18 -1.18 11.51 11.62
C ALA A 18 -0.62 11.04 12.98
N ARG A 19 0.65 11.35 13.31
CA ARG A 19 1.25 11.09 14.62
C ARG A 19 0.69 11.97 15.73
N SER A 20 -0.09 13.01 15.40
CA SER A 20 -0.84 13.77 16.40
C SER A 20 -2.06 13.04 16.96
N LEU A 21 -2.41 11.85 16.43
CA LEU A 21 -3.55 11.06 16.90
C LEU A 21 -3.50 10.81 18.42
N ALA A 22 -4.55 11.24 19.11
CA ALA A 22 -4.71 11.06 20.54
C ALA A 22 -6.20 10.95 20.91
N PRO A 23 -6.55 10.33 22.05
CA PRO A 23 -7.89 10.42 22.61
C PRO A 23 -8.29 11.87 22.89
N SER A 24 -9.55 12.21 22.67
CA SER A 24 -10.15 13.51 23.01
C SER A 24 -11.57 13.28 23.54
N GLY A 25 -11.79 13.46 24.85
CA GLY A 25 -13.07 13.14 25.48
C GLY A 25 -13.49 11.68 25.27
N THR A 26 -14.66 11.47 24.68
CA THR A 26 -15.19 10.15 24.29
C THR A 26 -14.72 9.69 22.89
N GLY A 27 -14.01 10.54 22.15
CA GLY A 27 -13.55 10.29 20.79
C GLY A 27 -12.05 10.48 20.61
N TRP A 28 -11.68 11.00 19.45
CA TRP A 28 -10.32 11.09 18.95
C TRP A 28 -10.05 12.46 18.36
N ARG A 29 -8.78 12.87 18.42
CA ARG A 29 -8.28 14.06 17.72
C ARG A 29 -7.05 13.72 16.91
N VAL A 30 -6.98 14.23 15.68
CA VAL A 30 -5.82 14.11 14.79
C VAL A 30 -5.74 15.33 13.88
N ALA A 31 -4.55 15.89 13.74
CA ALA A 31 -4.28 17.06 12.91
C ALA A 31 -5.21 18.26 13.18
N GLY A 32 -5.65 18.43 14.43
CA GLY A 32 -6.60 19.48 14.83
C GLY A 32 -8.08 19.15 14.58
N GLN A 33 -8.40 18.03 13.94
CA GLN A 33 -9.77 17.55 13.74
C GLN A 33 -10.20 16.59 14.85
N GLU A 34 -11.46 16.66 15.25
CA GLU A 34 -12.07 15.74 16.22
C GLU A 34 -13.11 14.83 15.57
N ALA A 35 -13.19 13.59 16.05
CA ALA A 35 -14.17 12.61 15.57
C ALA A 35 -14.44 11.54 16.64
N GLU A 36 -15.63 10.96 16.64
CA GLU A 36 -15.97 9.82 17.51
C GLU A 36 -15.21 8.54 17.10
N HIS A 37 -14.98 8.38 15.80
CA HIS A 37 -14.29 7.24 15.21
C HIS A 37 -13.08 7.67 14.39
N VAL A 38 -12.03 6.85 14.41
CA VAL A 38 -10.83 7.03 13.59
C VAL A 38 -10.39 5.70 12.98
N VAL A 39 -10.07 5.73 11.68
CA VAL A 39 -9.54 4.58 10.95
C VAL A 39 -8.07 4.84 10.63
N VAL A 40 -7.18 3.98 11.12
CA VAL A 40 -5.76 3.99 10.72
C VAL A 40 -5.63 3.25 9.40
N ALA A 41 -5.33 3.98 8.33
CA ALA A 41 -5.13 3.46 6.97
C ALA A 41 -3.81 3.92 6.34
N LEU A 42 -2.75 4.00 7.16
CA LEU A 42 -1.44 4.56 6.77
C LEU A 42 -0.52 3.53 6.08
N GLY A 43 -1.07 2.48 5.47
CA GLY A 43 -0.30 1.45 4.77
C GLY A 43 0.92 0.97 5.57
N PRO A 44 2.16 1.01 5.01
CA PRO A 44 3.40 0.55 5.66
C PRO A 44 3.78 1.23 6.97
N TRP A 45 3.22 2.41 7.27
CA TRP A 45 3.52 3.22 8.45
C TRP A 45 2.55 2.97 9.62
N SER A 46 1.49 2.19 9.37
CA SER A 46 0.45 1.93 10.38
C SER A 46 0.98 1.28 11.67
N PRO A 47 1.89 0.27 11.64
CA PRO A 47 2.44 -0.31 12.87
C PRO A 47 3.18 0.70 13.75
N ASP A 48 3.90 1.65 13.14
CA ASP A 48 4.65 2.66 13.89
C ASP A 48 3.69 3.55 14.69
N LEU A 49 2.54 3.90 14.09
CA LEU A 49 1.51 4.66 14.78
C LEU A 49 0.83 3.84 15.87
N VAL A 50 0.36 2.62 15.57
CA VAL A 50 -0.49 1.87 16.52
C VAL A 50 0.28 1.28 17.71
N LYS A 51 1.62 1.17 17.59
CA LYS A 51 2.49 0.74 18.69
C LYS A 51 2.35 1.58 19.95
N ARG A 52 2.12 2.90 19.82
CA ARG A 52 1.92 3.80 20.97
C ARG A 52 0.65 3.49 21.76
N PHE A 53 -0.33 2.84 21.12
CA PHE A 53 -1.58 2.39 21.74
C PHE A 53 -1.47 0.93 22.23
N GLY A 54 -0.24 0.40 22.29
CA GLY A 54 0.05 -0.94 22.81
C GLY A 54 -0.23 -2.09 21.84
N TYR A 55 -0.52 -1.81 20.57
CA TYR A 55 -0.73 -2.85 19.56
C TYR A 55 0.56 -3.24 18.87
N HIS A 56 0.82 -4.54 18.79
CA HIS A 56 1.89 -5.07 17.97
C HIS A 56 1.33 -5.70 16.70
N VAL A 57 1.83 -5.25 15.55
CA VAL A 57 1.55 -5.84 14.23
C VAL A 57 2.87 -6.32 13.61
N PRO A 58 3.06 -7.61 13.30
CA PRO A 58 4.29 -8.17 12.74
C PRO A 58 4.34 -7.95 11.21
N MET A 59 4.14 -6.70 10.77
CA MET A 59 4.08 -6.36 9.36
C MET A 59 5.46 -6.19 8.74
N VAL A 60 5.67 -6.81 7.59
CA VAL A 60 6.89 -6.70 6.80
C VAL A 60 6.72 -5.65 5.71
N ARG A 61 7.69 -4.74 5.60
CA ARG A 61 7.76 -3.75 4.52
C ARG A 61 8.47 -4.36 3.31
N LYS A 62 7.73 -4.60 2.22
CA LYS A 62 8.31 -5.13 0.97
C LYS A 62 8.45 -4.02 -0.07
N ARG A 63 9.67 -3.48 -0.24
CA ARG A 63 9.91 -2.47 -1.26
C ARG A 63 9.89 -3.11 -2.65
N GLY A 64 9.37 -2.41 -3.65
CA GLY A 64 9.41 -2.79 -5.05
C GLY A 64 9.89 -1.62 -5.87
N TYR A 65 10.52 -1.92 -7.01
CA TYR A 65 10.99 -0.89 -7.94
C TYR A 65 10.44 -1.16 -9.33
N HIS A 66 10.14 -0.07 -10.02
CA HIS A 66 9.86 -0.12 -11.44
C HIS A 66 10.45 1.09 -12.16
N ARG A 67 10.54 0.97 -13.48
CA ARG A 67 10.90 2.06 -14.37
C ARG A 67 10.14 1.92 -15.68
N HIS A 68 9.80 3.03 -16.31
CA HIS A 68 9.26 3.02 -17.67
C HIS A 68 10.38 3.24 -18.67
N LEU A 69 10.25 2.59 -19.81
CA LEU A 69 11.18 2.65 -20.94
C LEU A 69 10.39 3.16 -22.15
N ALA A 70 10.92 4.19 -22.80
CA ALA A 70 10.25 4.87 -23.90
C ALA A 70 10.25 4.03 -25.18
N GLY A 71 9.24 4.23 -26.03
CA GLY A 71 9.09 3.56 -27.32
C GLY A 71 7.89 2.61 -27.38
N ASP A 72 7.68 2.03 -28.57
CA ASP A 72 6.77 0.91 -28.79
C ASP A 72 7.59 -0.37 -28.92
N HIS A 73 7.41 -1.28 -27.96
CA HIS A 73 8.17 -2.51 -27.84
C HIS A 73 7.44 -3.71 -28.45
N GLY A 74 6.33 -3.46 -29.18
CA GLY A 74 5.49 -4.49 -29.82
C GLY A 74 4.71 -5.38 -28.83
N LEU A 75 4.87 -5.17 -27.53
CA LEU A 75 4.29 -6.00 -26.48
C LEU A 75 2.86 -5.55 -26.15
N ARG A 76 1.85 -6.39 -26.46
CA ARG A 76 0.43 -6.09 -26.17
C ARG A 76 -0.10 -6.68 -24.88
N ARG A 77 0.67 -7.54 -24.21
CA ARG A 77 0.29 -8.22 -22.97
C ARG A 77 1.49 -8.28 -22.02
N PRO A 78 1.29 -8.29 -20.69
CA PRO A 78 2.40 -8.45 -19.77
C PRO A 78 3.21 -9.72 -20.06
N MET A 79 4.53 -9.63 -19.95
CA MET A 79 5.47 -10.75 -20.09
C MET A 79 6.23 -10.95 -18.78
N LEU A 80 6.22 -12.17 -18.26
CA LEU A 80 6.97 -12.57 -17.08
C LEU A 80 8.27 -13.25 -17.50
N LEU A 81 9.40 -12.69 -17.10
CA LEU A 81 10.71 -13.33 -17.14
C LEU A 81 10.93 -14.03 -15.80
N ALA A 82 10.39 -15.25 -15.68
CA ALA A 82 10.26 -15.97 -14.41
C ALA A 82 11.62 -16.16 -13.69
N ASP A 83 12.63 -16.64 -14.43
CA ASP A 83 13.98 -16.92 -13.90
C ASP A 83 14.71 -15.66 -13.39
N HIS A 84 14.22 -14.48 -13.77
CA HIS A 84 14.79 -13.20 -13.38
C HIS A 84 13.86 -12.38 -12.46
N SER A 85 12.70 -12.91 -12.10
CA SER A 85 11.69 -12.24 -11.26
C SER A 85 11.34 -10.83 -11.77
N VAL A 86 11.15 -10.71 -13.08
CA VAL A 86 10.85 -9.46 -13.77
C VAL A 86 9.54 -9.58 -14.53
N VAL A 87 8.70 -8.56 -14.41
CA VAL A 87 7.49 -8.42 -15.23
C VAL A 87 7.64 -7.18 -16.12
N LEU A 88 7.50 -7.37 -17.42
CA LEU A 88 7.37 -6.32 -18.41
C LEU A 88 5.89 -6.10 -18.67
N SER A 89 5.43 -4.85 -18.67
CA SER A 89 4.00 -4.55 -18.89
C SER A 89 3.86 -3.29 -19.74
N PRO A 90 3.08 -3.33 -20.83
CA PRO A 90 2.77 -2.11 -21.57
C PRO A 90 1.94 -1.18 -20.68
N MET A 91 2.35 0.07 -20.57
CA MET A 91 1.70 1.13 -19.81
C MET A 91 1.56 2.38 -20.69
N GLN A 92 0.75 3.35 -20.25
CA GLN A 92 0.60 4.62 -20.96
C GLN A 92 1.92 5.40 -21.09
N ALA A 93 2.82 5.26 -20.12
CA ALA A 93 4.14 5.89 -20.12
C ALA A 93 5.22 5.09 -20.88
N GLY A 94 4.85 4.00 -21.58
CA GLY A 94 5.78 3.10 -22.26
C GLY A 94 5.84 1.71 -21.61
N LEU A 95 6.90 0.96 -21.86
CA LEU A 95 7.07 -0.38 -21.27
C LEU A 95 7.56 -0.25 -19.83
N ARG A 96 6.76 -0.73 -18.88
CA ARG A 96 7.16 -0.79 -17.48
C ARG A 96 7.88 -2.09 -17.18
N ILE A 97 9.09 -1.99 -16.66
CA ILE A 97 9.80 -3.09 -16.03
C ILE A 97 9.61 -3.03 -14.51
N ALA A 98 9.05 -4.08 -13.91
CA ALA A 98 8.89 -4.23 -12.47
C ALA A 98 9.74 -5.39 -11.95
N THR A 99 10.35 -5.19 -10.78
CA THR A 99 11.33 -6.12 -10.20
C THR A 99 10.83 -6.80 -8.93
N ALA A 100 11.60 -7.77 -8.44
CA ALA A 100 11.34 -8.52 -7.23
C ALA A 100 11.19 -7.65 -5.96
N ALA A 101 10.74 -8.29 -4.89
CA ALA A 101 10.65 -7.65 -3.58
C ALA A 101 12.05 -7.42 -2.99
N HIS A 102 12.30 -6.18 -2.57
CA HIS A 102 13.48 -5.79 -1.82
C HIS A 102 13.10 -5.70 -0.33
N LEU A 103 13.60 -6.66 0.46
CA LEU A 103 13.46 -6.69 1.93
C LEU A 103 14.68 -6.01 2.55
N SER A 104 14.58 -4.71 2.82
CA SER A 104 15.69 -3.95 3.38
C SER A 104 15.20 -2.64 3.97
N ASP A 105 15.78 -2.25 5.10
CA ASP A 105 15.55 -0.96 5.75
C ASP A 105 16.38 0.18 5.14
N ALA A 106 17.28 -0.12 4.21
CA ALA A 106 18.04 0.90 3.49
C ALA A 106 17.11 1.81 2.66
N PRO A 107 17.43 3.10 2.51
CA PRO A 107 16.67 4.01 1.67
C PRO A 107 16.67 3.52 0.20
N PRO A 108 15.65 3.92 -0.59
CA PRO A 108 15.62 3.60 -2.01
C PRO A 108 16.80 4.23 -2.74
N VAL A 109 17.38 3.49 -3.69
CA VAL A 109 18.46 3.97 -4.56
C VAL A 109 17.90 4.23 -5.95
N ALA A 110 18.47 5.20 -6.67
CA ALA A 110 18.00 5.60 -7.99
C ALA A 110 18.05 4.46 -9.02
N VAL A 111 19.09 3.61 -8.97
CA VAL A 111 19.27 2.49 -9.89
C VAL A 111 19.54 1.21 -9.10
N PRO A 112 18.50 0.48 -8.67
CA PRO A 112 18.67 -0.72 -7.86
C PRO A 112 19.24 -1.87 -8.69
N ARG A 113 20.12 -2.69 -8.08
CA ARG A 113 20.81 -3.82 -8.76
C ARG A 113 19.85 -4.78 -9.47
N GLN A 114 18.68 -5.04 -8.88
CA GLN A 114 17.66 -5.88 -9.49
C GLN A 114 17.05 -5.30 -10.77
N LEU A 115 16.93 -3.97 -10.87
CA LEU A 115 16.47 -3.31 -12.09
C LEU A 115 17.54 -3.38 -13.18
N MET A 116 18.81 -3.13 -12.83
CA MET A 116 19.91 -3.26 -13.79
C MET A 116 19.97 -4.67 -14.39
N ARG A 117 19.87 -5.70 -13.55
CA ARG A 117 19.83 -7.10 -13.99
C ARG A 117 18.61 -7.39 -14.87
N GLY A 118 17.43 -6.92 -14.45
CA GLY A 118 16.20 -7.12 -15.19
C GLY A 118 16.23 -6.47 -16.57
N GLU A 119 16.75 -5.25 -16.67
CA GLU A 119 16.90 -4.56 -17.95
C GLU A 119 17.95 -5.21 -18.84
N ALA A 120 19.08 -5.66 -18.28
CA ALA A 120 20.10 -6.36 -19.07
C ALA A 120 19.53 -7.61 -19.76
N VAL A 121 18.72 -8.39 -19.04
CA VAL A 121 18.04 -9.56 -19.61
C VAL A 121 16.97 -9.14 -20.62
N ALA A 122 16.14 -8.14 -20.28
CA ALA A 122 15.09 -7.69 -21.18
C ALA A 122 15.65 -7.08 -22.49
N ARG A 123 16.84 -6.45 -22.45
CA ARG A 123 17.56 -5.95 -23.65
C ARG A 123 18.07 -7.06 -24.56
N ALA A 124 18.26 -8.27 -24.05
CA ALA A 124 18.59 -9.42 -24.88
C ALA A 124 17.37 -9.94 -25.69
N LEU A 125 16.15 -9.51 -25.33
CA LEU A 125 14.90 -9.95 -25.94
C LEU A 125 14.20 -8.85 -26.74
N LEU A 126 14.34 -7.59 -26.32
CA LEU A 126 13.62 -6.44 -26.85
C LEU A 126 14.56 -5.23 -26.93
N ASP A 127 14.39 -4.39 -27.94
CA ASP A 127 14.95 -3.04 -27.89
C ASP A 127 14.15 -2.21 -26.88
N LEU A 128 14.72 -2.02 -25.70
CA LEU A 128 14.05 -1.30 -24.63
C LEU A 128 14.06 0.22 -24.80
N GLY A 129 14.89 0.77 -25.69
CA GLY A 129 15.10 2.23 -25.76
C GLY A 129 15.69 2.80 -24.47
N VAL A 130 15.28 4.02 -24.13
CA VAL A 130 15.81 4.81 -23.00
C VAL A 130 14.82 4.89 -21.83
N PRO A 131 15.31 5.03 -20.59
CA PRO A 131 14.46 5.29 -19.44
C PRO A 131 13.66 6.58 -19.56
N VAL A 132 12.40 6.53 -19.11
CA VAL A 132 11.54 7.72 -18.98
C VAL A 132 11.90 8.49 -17.71
N GLU A 133 12.06 7.80 -16.59
CA GLU A 133 12.49 8.40 -15.33
C GLU A 133 14.01 8.30 -15.13
N ALA A 134 14.62 9.39 -14.62
CA ALA A 134 16.03 9.41 -14.25
C ALA A 134 16.35 8.45 -13.08
N ALA A 135 15.44 8.35 -12.11
CA ALA A 135 15.51 7.42 -10.99
C ALA A 135 14.35 6.43 -11.04
N ALA A 136 14.62 5.18 -10.70
CA ALA A 136 13.59 4.15 -10.57
C ALA A 136 12.56 4.59 -9.52
N TRP A 137 11.28 4.44 -9.85
CA TRP A 137 10.22 4.59 -8.87
C TRP A 137 10.33 3.46 -7.84
N SER A 138 10.04 3.78 -6.58
CA SER A 138 9.97 2.77 -5.52
C SER A 138 8.69 2.93 -4.69
N GLY A 139 8.15 1.79 -4.25
CA GLY A 139 6.99 1.74 -3.38
C GLY A 139 7.13 0.66 -2.33
N THR A 140 6.56 0.90 -1.15
CA THR A 140 6.63 -0.02 -0.01
C THR A 140 5.28 -0.69 0.18
N ARG A 141 5.27 -2.02 0.14
CA ARG A 141 4.06 -2.83 0.34
C ARG A 141 3.92 -3.22 1.81
N PRO A 142 2.75 -3.02 2.45
CA PRO A 142 2.48 -3.43 3.82
C PRO A 142 2.05 -4.91 3.86
N CYS A 143 2.97 -5.84 4.11
CA CYS A 143 2.66 -7.28 4.04
C CYS A 143 2.59 -7.92 5.42
N LEU A 144 1.42 -8.45 5.78
CA LEU A 144 1.27 -9.30 6.96
C LEU A 144 1.68 -10.76 6.66
N PRO A 145 2.14 -11.53 7.66
CA PRO A 145 2.56 -12.92 7.46
C PRO A 145 1.46 -13.81 6.87
N GLY A 146 0.20 -13.59 7.27
CA GLY A 146 -0.95 -14.32 6.75
C GLY A 146 -1.44 -13.87 5.38
N MET A 147 -0.80 -12.86 4.75
CA MET A 147 -1.14 -12.32 3.42
C MET A 147 -2.57 -11.76 3.25
N LEU A 148 -3.38 -11.75 4.31
CA LEU A 148 -4.64 -11.03 4.43
C LEU A 148 -4.39 -9.64 5.05
N PRO A 149 -5.19 -8.62 4.69
CA PRO A 149 -5.15 -7.33 5.36
C PRO A 149 -5.66 -7.43 6.80
N LEU A 150 -5.22 -6.51 7.65
CA LEU A 150 -5.78 -6.27 8.96
C LEU A 150 -6.90 -5.24 8.84
N VAL A 151 -8.13 -5.69 9.02
CA VAL A 151 -9.35 -4.88 8.96
C VAL A 151 -10.19 -5.20 10.18
N CYS A 152 -10.05 -4.41 11.24
CA CYS A 152 -10.68 -4.72 12.50
C CYS A 152 -10.85 -3.51 13.42
N ARG A 153 -11.66 -3.69 14.46
CA ARG A 153 -11.68 -2.78 15.61
C ARG A 153 -10.40 -2.95 16.43
N ALA A 154 -9.90 -1.86 16.97
CA ALA A 154 -8.82 -1.88 17.94
C ALA A 154 -9.39 -2.27 19.32
N ARG A 155 -9.20 -3.54 19.73
CA ARG A 155 -9.90 -4.16 20.88
C ARG A 155 -9.76 -3.41 22.22
N ARG A 156 -8.66 -2.68 22.41
CA ARG A 156 -8.35 -1.95 23.66
C ARG A 156 -8.82 -0.49 23.65
N HIS A 157 -9.30 0.02 22.51
CA HIS A 157 -9.56 1.45 22.30
C HIS A 157 -10.87 1.65 21.54
N ALA A 158 -11.90 2.14 22.23
CA ALA A 158 -13.18 2.46 21.58
C ALA A 158 -13.00 3.54 20.49
N GLY A 159 -13.74 3.41 19.40
CA GLY A 159 -13.64 4.34 18.27
C GLY A 159 -12.43 4.19 17.35
N LEU A 160 -11.40 3.41 17.72
CA LEU A 160 -10.21 3.17 16.89
C LEU A 160 -10.37 1.90 16.03
N TRP A 161 -10.04 2.04 14.74
CA TRP A 161 -10.14 0.97 13.74
C TRP A 161 -8.86 0.87 12.90
N PHE A 162 -8.60 -0.32 12.38
CA PHE A 162 -7.44 -0.62 11.53
C PHE A 162 -7.91 -1.02 10.12
N HIS A 163 -7.27 -0.46 9.09
CA HIS A 163 -7.46 -0.82 7.68
C HIS A 163 -6.13 -0.71 6.92
N PHE A 164 -5.29 -1.74 7.05
CA PHE A 164 -3.99 -1.77 6.38
C PHE A 164 -3.51 -3.21 6.17
N GLY A 165 -2.33 -3.39 5.57
CA GLY A 165 -1.75 -4.74 5.40
C GLY A 165 -2.14 -5.46 4.10
N HIS A 166 -2.73 -4.75 3.13
CA HIS A 166 -3.19 -5.35 1.85
C HIS A 166 -2.08 -5.88 0.93
N GLY A 167 -0.80 -5.75 1.30
CA GLY A 167 0.33 -6.27 0.55
C GLY A 167 0.34 -5.84 -0.92
N HIS A 168 0.23 -6.82 -1.83
CA HIS A 168 0.21 -6.61 -3.28
C HIS A 168 -1.19 -6.35 -3.84
N GLN A 169 -2.21 -6.58 -3.01
CA GLN A 169 -3.62 -6.64 -3.41
C GLN A 169 -4.38 -5.40 -2.98
N GLY A 170 -3.69 -4.29 -2.68
CA GLY A 170 -4.32 -3.04 -2.24
C GLY A 170 -5.37 -2.54 -3.21
N PHE A 171 -5.05 -2.43 -4.51
CA PHE A 171 -6.01 -1.97 -5.51
C PHE A 171 -7.19 -2.94 -5.71
N THR A 172 -6.94 -4.25 -5.57
CA THR A 172 -7.96 -5.29 -5.76
C THR A 172 -8.92 -5.37 -4.57
N LEU A 173 -8.38 -5.38 -3.35
CA LEU A 173 -9.12 -5.68 -2.13
C LEU A 173 -9.58 -4.43 -1.37
N ALA A 174 -9.05 -3.23 -1.68
CA ALA A 174 -9.44 -2.02 -0.96
C ALA A 174 -10.96 -1.76 -0.99
N PRO A 175 -11.67 -1.86 -2.14
CA PRO A 175 -13.11 -1.57 -2.16
C PRO A 175 -13.92 -2.51 -1.26
N VAL A 176 -13.75 -3.83 -1.42
CA VAL A 176 -14.50 -4.82 -0.64
C VAL A 176 -14.15 -4.78 0.85
N THR A 177 -12.89 -4.53 1.20
CA THR A 177 -12.51 -4.44 2.62
C THR A 177 -12.94 -3.13 3.27
N ALA A 178 -13.03 -2.03 2.51
CA ALA A 178 -13.58 -0.77 3.01
C ALA A 178 -15.09 -0.88 3.25
N GLU A 179 -15.84 -1.52 2.34
CA GLU A 179 -17.27 -1.80 2.53
C GLU A 179 -17.53 -2.66 3.78
N ARG A 180 -16.76 -3.75 3.95
CA ARG A 180 -16.84 -4.61 5.14
C ARG A 180 -16.56 -3.82 6.43
N LEU A 181 -15.56 -2.93 6.42
CA LEU A 181 -15.27 -2.07 7.56
C LEU A 181 -16.42 -1.10 7.86
N ALA A 182 -16.98 -0.43 6.84
CA ALA A 182 -18.09 0.49 7.01
C ALA A 182 -19.30 -0.19 7.67
N ARG A 183 -19.68 -1.38 7.19
CA ARG A 183 -20.73 -2.20 7.82
C ARG A 183 -20.45 -2.52 9.28
N ALA A 184 -19.20 -2.84 9.62
CA ALA A 184 -18.81 -3.10 11.00
C ALA A 184 -18.87 -1.84 11.87
N MET A 185 -18.56 -0.67 11.31
CA MET A 185 -18.73 0.62 11.99
C MET A 185 -20.21 0.96 12.22
N ASP A 186 -21.10 0.54 11.30
CA ASP A 186 -22.56 0.70 11.40
C ASP A 186 -23.24 -0.37 12.29
N GLY A 187 -22.46 -1.24 12.95
CA GLY A 187 -22.95 -2.21 13.95
C GLY A 187 -22.96 -3.67 13.52
N ASP A 188 -22.66 -3.99 12.24
CA ASP A 188 -22.53 -5.36 11.75
C ASP A 188 -21.12 -5.91 12.00
N ALA A 189 -20.83 -6.27 13.25
CA ALA A 189 -19.51 -6.76 13.65
C ALA A 189 -19.05 -8.02 12.87
N ALA A 190 -19.99 -8.83 12.38
CA ALA A 190 -19.68 -10.03 11.59
C ALA A 190 -19.07 -9.68 10.21
N ALA A 191 -19.33 -8.47 9.69
CA ALA A 191 -18.79 -8.02 8.42
C ALA A 191 -17.26 -8.06 8.38
N ILE A 192 -16.53 -8.00 9.49
CA ILE A 192 -15.05 -8.03 9.54
C ILE A 192 -14.48 -9.33 10.14
N GLU A 193 -15.32 -10.36 10.31
CA GLU A 193 -14.88 -11.64 10.85
C GLU A 193 -13.70 -12.23 10.05
N GLY A 194 -12.69 -12.71 10.77
CA GLY A 194 -11.48 -13.31 10.21
C GLY A 194 -10.42 -12.33 9.69
N LEU A 195 -10.69 -11.02 9.72
CA LEU A 195 -9.76 -9.97 9.26
C LEU A 195 -8.98 -9.27 10.39
N ASP A 196 -9.11 -9.76 11.63
CA ASP A 196 -8.43 -9.25 12.83
C ASP A 196 -7.17 -10.05 13.19
N ARG A 197 -6.71 -10.92 12.29
CA ARG A 197 -5.53 -11.77 12.50
C ARG A 197 -4.24 -10.96 12.41
N GLY A 198 -3.29 -11.25 13.30
CA GLY A 198 -1.95 -10.65 13.26
C GLY A 198 -1.84 -9.30 13.96
N VAL A 199 -2.74 -9.00 14.90
CA VAL A 199 -2.57 -7.91 15.87
C VAL A 199 -2.72 -8.47 17.28
N THR A 200 -1.80 -8.08 18.18
CA THR A 200 -1.85 -8.41 19.62
C THR A 200 -1.85 -7.15 20.45
#